data_AF-A0A1I5CSD4-F1
#
_entry.id   AF-A0A1I5CSD4-F1
#
_cell.length_a   1.000
_cell.length_b   1.000
_cell.length_c   1.000
_cell.angle_alpha   90.00
_cell.angle_beta   90.00
_cell.angle_gamma   90.00
#
_symmetry.space_group_name_H-M   'P 1'
#
loop_
_entity.id
_entity.type
_entity.pdbx_description
1 polymer ?
#
loop_
_entity_poly.entity_id
_entity_poly.type
_entity_poly.pdbx_seq_one_letter_code
_entity_poly.pdbx_strand_id
1 'polypeptide(L)'
;MPEPSVAPDTTGGGARDGGGRDRLRRAALLAVGFAFSYGLVLTLLSDVFFWFAIPGLLGLVTVVIITLHLYLHRPFGRAVPYATDGTDREGPVRHHYAVLTRRYLLIVVAGAALAAVPLVLKAAVAYPLIGVGIVTLGQGTRFFLDQILWMRKCARVLKVYDFEFRSPVQKSNLRSRGRRSLTLGTEGAPRMAAREPLFSDRWPREIAGGVWFAGDEPFGGAILVPDTGELMCMQPENWSVHEKARQQAGAERREKAARAGLARQTITA
;
A
#
# COMPACT_ATOMS: atom_id res chain seq x y z
N MET A 1 16.70 37.67 25.51
CA MET A 1 15.68 37.28 24.52
C MET A 1 16.26 37.40 23.13
N PRO A 2 16.50 36.28 22.44
CA PRO A 2 16.66 36.25 20.99
C PRO A 2 15.44 35.56 20.34
N GLU A 3 14.88 36.20 19.32
CA GLU A 3 13.82 35.66 18.47
C GLU A 3 14.30 34.40 17.72
N PRO A 4 13.51 33.32 17.66
CA PRO A 4 13.76 32.24 16.73
C PRO A 4 13.30 32.65 15.33
N SER A 5 14.29 32.84 14.44
CA SER A 5 14.16 33.00 13.00
C SER A 5 13.29 31.90 12.39
N VAL A 6 12.05 32.24 12.03
CA VAL A 6 11.15 31.41 11.22
C VAL A 6 11.62 31.48 9.77
N ALA A 7 12.25 30.41 9.28
CA ALA A 7 12.51 30.25 7.86
C ALA A 7 11.18 29.99 7.11
N PRO A 8 10.93 30.67 5.98
CA PRO A 8 9.71 30.48 5.21
C PRO A 8 9.75 29.13 4.46
N ASP A 9 8.63 28.43 4.58
CA ASP A 9 8.31 27.16 3.94
C ASP A 9 8.22 27.31 2.42
N THR A 10 9.34 27.10 1.72
CA THR A 10 9.37 26.99 0.25
C THR A 10 9.34 25.52 -0.16
N THR A 11 8.14 24.93 -0.24
CA THR A 11 7.85 23.90 -1.25
C THR A 11 6.43 24.02 -1.82
N GLY A 12 6.12 25.21 -2.34
CA GLY A 12 5.06 25.42 -3.34
C GLY A 12 5.43 24.81 -4.69
N GLY A 13 5.49 23.47 -4.76
CA GLY A 13 5.70 22.73 -6.01
C GLY A 13 4.39 22.58 -6.77
N GLY A 14 4.10 23.53 -7.67
CA GLY A 14 2.97 23.48 -8.59
C GLY A 14 2.88 22.15 -9.33
N ALA A 15 1.79 21.43 -9.12
CA ALA A 15 1.47 20.19 -9.82
C ALA A 15 1.07 20.53 -11.26
N ARG A 16 2.07 20.78 -12.11
CA ARG A 16 1.94 20.87 -13.56
C ARG A 16 1.53 19.51 -14.14
N ASP A 17 0.75 19.61 -15.20
CA ASP A 17 0.07 18.61 -16.02
C ASP A 17 1.00 17.57 -16.74
N GLY A 18 2.14 17.22 -16.14
CA GLY A 18 3.16 16.32 -16.73
C GLY A 18 2.86 14.82 -16.59
N GLY A 19 1.81 14.45 -15.86
CA GLY A 19 1.53 13.04 -15.52
C GLY A 19 1.15 12.16 -16.71
N GLY A 20 0.57 12.72 -17.78
CA GLY A 20 0.12 11.95 -18.95
C GLY A 20 1.28 11.51 -19.85
N ARG A 21 2.16 12.45 -20.19
CA ARG A 21 3.29 12.22 -21.10
C ARG A 21 4.33 11.25 -20.52
N ASP A 22 4.58 11.33 -19.22
CA ASP A 22 5.48 10.40 -18.53
C ASP A 22 4.93 8.97 -18.45
N ARG A 23 3.60 8.82 -18.32
CA ARG A 23 2.94 7.50 -18.31
C ARG A 23 3.02 6.83 -19.68
N LEU A 24 2.72 7.59 -20.74
CA LEU A 24 2.83 7.11 -22.12
C LEU A 24 4.26 6.66 -22.43
N ARG A 25 5.27 7.45 -22.04
CA ARG A 25 6.68 7.09 -22.23
C ARG A 25 7.06 5.82 -21.46
N ARG A 26 6.64 5.67 -20.21
CA ARG A 26 6.90 4.45 -19.42
C ARG A 26 6.21 3.23 -20.01
N ALA A 27 4.96 3.37 -20.45
CA ALA A 27 4.23 2.28 -21.10
C ALA A 27 4.91 1.84 -22.40
N ALA A 28 5.35 2.78 -23.23
CA ALA A 28 6.09 2.48 -24.45
C ALA A 28 7.41 1.75 -24.18
N LEU A 29 8.19 2.20 -23.18
CA LEU A 29 9.43 1.52 -22.79
C LEU A 29 9.18 0.08 -22.30
N LEU A 30 8.13 -0.14 -21.52
CA LEU A 30 7.76 -1.48 -21.06
C LEU A 30 7.30 -2.37 -22.21
N ALA A 31 6.54 -1.84 -23.17
CA ALA A 31 6.12 -2.58 -24.35
C ALA A 31 7.30 -2.99 -25.23
N VAL A 32 8.27 -2.09 -25.45
CA VAL A 32 9.50 -2.40 -26.20
C VAL A 32 10.32 -3.45 -25.47
N GLY A 33 10.51 -3.30 -24.16
CA GLY A 33 11.21 -4.29 -23.33
C GLY A 33 10.54 -5.66 -23.41
N PHE A 34 9.20 -5.71 -23.30
CA PHE A 34 8.44 -6.95 -23.43
C PHE A 34 8.65 -7.62 -24.80
N ALA A 35 8.50 -6.86 -25.88
CA ALA A 35 8.64 -7.39 -27.24
C ALA A 35 10.04 -7.93 -27.49
N PHE A 36 11.08 -7.20 -27.06
CA PHE A 36 12.47 -7.64 -27.18
C PHE A 36 12.74 -8.91 -26.36
N SER A 37 12.32 -8.94 -25.10
CA SER A 37 12.47 -10.10 -24.24
C SER A 37 11.71 -11.31 -24.78
N TYR A 38 10.49 -11.13 -25.27
CA TYR A 38 9.71 -12.21 -25.87
C TYR A 38 10.39 -12.76 -27.14
N GLY A 39 10.90 -11.89 -28.02
CA GLY A 39 11.66 -12.31 -29.20
C GLY A 39 12.88 -13.16 -28.84
N LEU A 40 13.61 -12.81 -27.76
CA LEU A 40 14.70 -13.63 -27.24
C LEU A 40 14.22 -14.97 -26.69
N VAL A 41 13.05 -15.02 -26.03
CA VAL A 41 12.48 -16.30 -25.58
C VAL A 41 12.14 -17.23 -26.74
N LEU A 42 11.72 -16.69 -27.89
CA LEU A 42 11.39 -17.52 -29.07
C LEU A 42 12.59 -18.30 -29.61
N THR A 43 13.83 -17.96 -29.23
CA THR A 43 14.99 -18.78 -29.58
C THR A 43 15.00 -20.17 -28.93
N LEU A 44 14.12 -20.44 -27.95
CA LEU A 44 13.82 -21.80 -27.45
C LEU A 44 13.39 -22.75 -28.57
N LEU A 45 12.83 -22.23 -29.66
CA LEU A 45 12.44 -23.02 -30.83
C LEU A 45 13.63 -23.35 -31.75
N SER A 46 14.83 -22.86 -31.44
CA SER A 46 16.05 -23.07 -32.22
C SER A 46 17.06 -23.89 -31.42
N ASP A 47 17.50 -25.01 -31.98
CA ASP A 47 18.53 -25.86 -31.37
C ASP A 47 19.89 -25.16 -31.25
N VAL A 48 20.14 -24.13 -32.07
CA VAL A 48 21.42 -23.40 -32.11
C VAL A 48 21.44 -22.22 -31.15
N PHE A 49 20.30 -21.55 -30.97
CA PHE A 49 20.21 -20.26 -30.26
C PHE A 49 19.45 -20.33 -28.93
N PHE A 50 19.18 -21.52 -28.41
CA PHE A 50 18.38 -21.70 -27.19
C PHE A 50 18.94 -20.96 -25.95
N TRP A 51 20.26 -20.74 -25.87
CA TRP A 51 20.89 -20.00 -24.77
C TRP A 51 20.38 -18.55 -24.64
N PHE A 52 19.94 -17.93 -25.74
CA PHE A 52 19.34 -16.58 -25.71
C PHE A 52 17.94 -16.54 -25.07
N ALA A 53 17.30 -17.69 -24.86
CA ALA A 53 16.01 -17.74 -24.21
C ALA A 53 16.09 -17.45 -22.70
N ILE A 54 17.24 -17.71 -22.07
CA ILE A 54 17.48 -17.42 -20.65
C ILE A 54 17.37 -15.90 -20.37
N PRO A 55 18.14 -15.01 -21.04
CA PRO A 55 17.99 -13.58 -20.86
C PRO A 55 16.62 -13.08 -21.35
N GLY A 56 16.02 -13.72 -22.35
CA GLY A 56 14.64 -13.44 -22.76
C GLY A 56 13.63 -13.68 -21.64
N LEU A 57 13.70 -14.83 -20.96
CA LEU A 57 12.80 -15.18 -19.86
C LEU A 57 12.99 -14.23 -18.68
N LEU A 58 14.25 -13.94 -18.32
CA LEU A 58 14.58 -12.97 -17.27
C LEU A 58 14.00 -11.58 -17.58
N GLY A 59 14.23 -11.07 -18.79
CA GLY A 59 13.72 -9.76 -19.19
C GLY A 59 12.20 -9.69 -19.16
N LEU A 60 11.51 -10.75 -19.58
CA LEU A 60 10.05 -10.80 -19.59
C LEU A 60 9.49 -10.83 -18.16
N VAL A 61 10.11 -11.59 -17.25
CA VAL A 61 9.81 -11.56 -15.81
C VAL A 61 10.04 -10.17 -15.22
N THR A 62 11.15 -9.51 -15.56
CA THR A 62 11.45 -8.15 -15.09
C THR A 62 10.41 -7.14 -15.53
N VAL A 63 10.01 -7.15 -16.81
CA VAL A 63 8.98 -6.23 -17.33
C VAL A 63 7.64 -6.45 -16.62
N VAL A 64 7.28 -7.70 -16.37
CA VAL A 64 6.06 -8.05 -15.63
C VAL A 64 6.13 -7.55 -14.19
N ILE A 65 7.25 -7.76 -13.50
CA ILE A 65 7.45 -7.26 -12.13
C ILE A 65 7.36 -5.73 -12.08
N ILE A 66 8.01 -5.02 -13.00
CA ILE A 66 7.98 -3.55 -13.04
C ILE A 66 6.56 -3.05 -13.34
N THR A 67 5.89 -3.64 -14.34
CA THR A 67 4.52 -3.27 -14.71
C THR A 67 3.56 -3.48 -13.54
N LEU A 68 3.68 -4.64 -12.88
CA LEU A 68 2.93 -4.98 -11.69
C LEU A 68 3.23 -3.95 -10.60
N HIS A 69 4.50 -3.66 -10.30
CA HIS A 69 4.89 -2.69 -9.29
C HIS A 69 4.29 -1.29 -9.53
N LEU A 70 4.35 -0.78 -10.77
CA LEU A 70 3.79 0.52 -11.17
C LEU A 70 2.26 0.55 -11.05
N TYR A 71 1.60 -0.55 -11.40
CA TYR A 71 0.15 -0.67 -11.28
C TYR A 71 -0.29 -0.75 -9.81
N LEU A 72 0.45 -1.52 -9.01
CA LEU A 72 0.15 -1.79 -7.60
C LEU A 72 0.36 -0.56 -6.71
N HIS A 73 1.46 0.18 -6.90
CA HIS A 73 1.81 1.35 -6.07
C HIS A 73 1.15 2.63 -6.57
N ARG A 74 0.14 2.51 -7.44
CA ARG A 74 -0.58 3.68 -7.95
C ARG A 74 -1.29 4.38 -6.79
N PRO A 75 -0.97 5.65 -6.51
CA PRO A 75 -1.60 6.40 -5.44
C PRO A 75 -3.09 6.62 -5.70
N PHE A 76 -3.85 6.89 -4.64
CA PHE A 76 -5.22 7.37 -4.78
C PHE A 76 -5.30 8.65 -5.60
N GLY A 77 -6.38 8.75 -6.38
CA GLY A 77 -6.82 10.00 -6.98
C GLY A 77 -7.25 11.01 -5.91
N ARG A 78 -7.33 12.29 -6.28
CA ARG A 78 -7.47 13.41 -5.34
C ARG A 78 -8.82 13.52 -4.62
N ALA A 79 -9.87 12.84 -5.07
CA ALA A 79 -11.18 12.93 -4.46
C ALA A 79 -11.70 11.54 -4.14
N VAL A 80 -12.05 11.34 -2.87
CA VAL A 80 -12.69 10.11 -2.38
C VAL A 80 -14.21 10.33 -2.29
N PRO A 81 -15.04 9.32 -2.57
CA PRO A 81 -16.50 9.46 -2.64
C PRO A 81 -17.19 9.30 -1.27
N TYR A 82 -16.51 9.60 -0.17
CA TYR A 82 -17.01 9.46 1.21
C TYR A 82 -16.50 10.61 2.08
N ALA A 83 -17.16 10.82 3.23
CA ALA A 83 -16.79 11.89 4.14
C ALA A 83 -15.44 11.60 4.83
N THR A 84 -14.54 12.59 4.83
CA THR A 84 -13.19 12.51 5.43
C THR A 84 -13.07 13.31 6.73
N ASP A 85 -14.20 13.74 7.28
CA ASP A 85 -14.37 14.50 8.51
C ASP A 85 -14.59 13.61 9.75
N GLY A 86 -14.34 12.30 9.63
CA GLY A 86 -14.49 11.35 10.72
C GLY A 86 -15.93 10.95 11.04
N THR A 87 -16.94 11.48 10.36
CA THR A 87 -18.34 11.05 10.60
C THR A 87 -18.64 9.69 9.97
N ASP A 88 -17.96 9.36 8.87
CA ASP A 88 -18.14 8.10 8.15
C ASP A 88 -17.02 7.09 8.45
N ARG A 89 -17.37 6.06 9.23
CA ARG A 89 -16.46 4.95 9.58
C ARG A 89 -16.40 3.87 8.50
N GLU A 90 -17.44 3.73 7.70
CA GLU A 90 -17.58 2.61 6.77
C GLU A 90 -17.12 2.97 5.36
N GLY A 91 -17.35 4.21 4.92
CA GLY A 91 -16.96 4.73 3.62
C GLY A 91 -15.48 4.52 3.28
N PRO A 92 -14.53 4.91 4.16
CA PRO A 92 -13.11 4.66 3.92
C PRO A 92 -12.82 3.19 3.67
N VAL A 93 -13.32 2.30 4.53
CA VAL A 93 -13.09 0.85 4.42
C VAL A 93 -13.69 0.30 3.14
N ARG A 94 -14.94 0.61 2.85
CA ARG A 94 -15.67 0.12 1.66
C ARG A 94 -14.97 0.56 0.38
N HIS A 95 -14.56 1.82 0.30
CA HIS A 95 -13.86 2.35 -0.86
C HIS A 95 -12.50 1.68 -1.07
N HIS A 96 -11.68 1.60 -0.02
CA HIS A 96 -10.36 0.98 -0.11
C HIS A 96 -10.47 -0.50 -0.47
N TYR A 97 -11.44 -1.22 0.10
CA TYR A 97 -11.69 -2.62 -0.23
C TYR A 97 -12.11 -2.78 -1.70
N ALA A 98 -13.01 -1.94 -2.20
CA ALA A 98 -13.42 -1.97 -3.61
C ALA A 98 -12.25 -1.72 -4.56
N VAL A 99 -11.38 -0.75 -4.24
CA VAL A 99 -10.17 -0.47 -5.02
C VAL A 99 -9.21 -1.67 -5.00
N LEU A 100 -8.96 -2.25 -3.84
CA LEU A 100 -8.13 -3.45 -3.68
C LEU A 100 -8.67 -4.63 -4.48
N THR A 101 -9.96 -4.95 -4.32
CA THR A 101 -10.60 -6.06 -5.03
C THR A 101 -10.57 -5.84 -6.54
N ARG A 102 -10.84 -4.62 -7.03
CA ARG A 102 -10.78 -4.32 -8.46
C ARG A 102 -9.37 -4.52 -9.03
N ARG A 103 -8.34 -4.02 -8.34
CA ARG A 103 -6.94 -4.19 -8.76
C ARG A 103 -6.53 -5.66 -8.74
N TYR A 104 -6.93 -6.40 -7.71
CA TYR A 104 -6.66 -7.84 -7.60
C TYR A 104 -7.33 -8.63 -8.72
N LEU A 105 -8.62 -8.38 -8.99
CA LEU A 105 -9.35 -9.05 -10.07
C LEU A 105 -8.71 -8.82 -11.44
N LEU A 106 -8.24 -7.60 -11.72
CA LEU A 106 -7.55 -7.32 -12.98
C LEU A 106 -6.26 -8.15 -13.14
N ILE A 107 -5.52 -8.37 -12.06
CA ILE A 107 -4.31 -9.21 -12.08
C ILE A 107 -4.66 -10.69 -12.17
N VAL A 108 -5.72 -11.14 -11.51
CA VAL A 108 -6.21 -12.51 -11.65
C VAL A 108 -6.64 -12.79 -13.08
N VAL A 109 -7.44 -11.90 -13.69
CA VAL A 109 -7.88 -12.03 -15.08
C VAL A 109 -6.71 -12.01 -16.05
N ALA A 110 -5.80 -11.04 -15.92
CA ALA A 110 -4.64 -10.94 -16.80
C ALA A 110 -3.69 -12.15 -16.66
N GLY A 111 -3.38 -12.55 -15.42
CA GLY A 111 -2.53 -13.70 -15.14
C GLY A 111 -3.14 -15.02 -15.62
N ALA A 112 -4.44 -15.21 -15.41
CA ALA A 112 -5.17 -16.38 -15.90
C ALA A 112 -5.23 -16.41 -17.43
N ALA A 113 -5.47 -15.28 -18.08
CA ALA A 113 -5.47 -15.19 -19.55
C ALA A 113 -4.09 -15.55 -20.13
N LEU A 114 -3.01 -14.99 -19.57
CA LEU A 114 -1.64 -15.32 -19.98
C LEU A 114 -1.30 -16.81 -19.80
N ALA A 115 -1.87 -17.45 -18.77
CA ALA A 115 -1.68 -18.87 -18.53
C ALA A 115 -2.55 -19.79 -19.41
N ALA A 116 -3.82 -19.44 -19.61
CA ALA A 116 -4.79 -20.33 -20.23
C ALA A 116 -4.84 -20.20 -21.76
N VAL A 117 -4.70 -19.00 -22.31
CA VAL A 117 -4.84 -18.75 -23.76
C VAL A 117 -3.84 -19.57 -24.59
N PRO A 118 -2.54 -19.66 -24.24
CA PRO A 118 -1.59 -20.48 -24.98
C PRO A 118 -1.98 -21.97 -25.03
N LEU A 119 -2.54 -22.50 -23.93
CA LEU A 119 -2.95 -23.89 -23.81
C LEU A 119 -4.19 -24.19 -24.66
N VAL A 120 -5.19 -23.30 -24.62
CA VAL A 120 -6.43 -23.45 -25.39
C VAL A 120 -6.16 -23.35 -26.89
N LEU A 121 -5.32 -22.40 -27.31
CA LEU A 121 -4.98 -22.20 -28.72
C LEU A 121 -3.90 -23.16 -29.22
N LYS A 122 -3.34 -24.01 -28.35
CA LYS A 122 -2.20 -24.92 -28.65
C LYS A 122 -1.03 -24.20 -29.34
N ALA A 123 -0.83 -22.94 -28.98
CA ALA A 123 0.18 -22.08 -29.59
C ALA A 123 1.53 -22.30 -28.90
N ALA A 124 2.34 -23.22 -29.44
CA ALA A 124 3.65 -23.57 -28.86
C ALA A 124 4.56 -22.34 -28.68
N VAL A 125 4.50 -21.39 -29.63
CA VAL A 125 5.21 -20.10 -29.58
C VAL A 125 4.86 -19.27 -28.33
N ALA A 126 3.68 -19.47 -27.75
CA ALA A 126 3.16 -18.72 -26.62
C ALA A 126 3.30 -19.42 -25.26
N TYR A 127 3.83 -20.65 -25.20
CA TYR A 127 4.04 -21.37 -23.94
C TYR A 127 4.84 -20.63 -22.87
N PRO A 128 5.83 -19.77 -23.20
CA PRO A 128 6.50 -18.98 -22.18
C PRO A 128 5.57 -18.03 -21.40
N LEU A 129 4.46 -17.60 -22.00
CA LEU A 129 3.46 -16.77 -21.32
C LEU A 129 2.76 -17.52 -20.18
N ILE A 130 2.80 -18.86 -20.17
CA ILE A 130 2.23 -19.67 -19.10
C ILE A 130 2.98 -19.42 -17.79
N GLY A 131 4.31 -19.51 -17.83
CA GLY A 131 5.14 -19.23 -16.65
C GLY A 131 4.93 -17.82 -16.13
N VAL A 132 4.75 -16.86 -17.04
CA VAL A 132 4.49 -15.46 -16.72
C VAL A 132 3.15 -15.27 -16.03
N GLY A 133 2.10 -15.92 -16.55
CA GLY A 133 0.77 -15.93 -15.95
C GLY A 133 0.82 -16.48 -14.53
N ILE A 134 1.49 -17.62 -14.32
CA ILE A 134 1.65 -18.26 -13.01
C ILE A 134 2.40 -17.34 -12.02
N VAL A 135 3.53 -16.76 -12.44
CA VAL A 135 4.31 -15.83 -11.60
C VAL A 135 3.49 -14.59 -11.25
N THR A 136 2.76 -14.03 -12.22
CA THR A 136 1.88 -12.87 -12.03
C THR A 136 0.78 -13.17 -11.00
N LEU A 137 0.13 -14.32 -11.11
CA LEU A 137 -0.89 -14.77 -10.16
C LEU A 137 -0.30 -14.98 -8.76
N GLY A 138 0.82 -15.68 -8.65
CA GLY A 138 1.45 -15.99 -7.36
C GLY A 138 1.94 -14.73 -6.64
N GLN A 139 2.67 -13.86 -7.33
CA GLN A 139 3.20 -12.60 -6.75
C GLN A 139 2.09 -11.60 -6.50
N GLY A 140 1.16 -11.42 -7.44
CA GLY A 140 -0.01 -10.57 -7.27
C GLY A 140 -0.82 -10.97 -6.04
N THR A 141 -1.17 -12.25 -5.93
CA THR A 141 -1.96 -12.76 -4.78
C THR A 141 -1.25 -12.53 -3.46
N ARG A 142 0.05 -12.85 -3.35
CA ARG A 142 0.82 -12.58 -2.13
C ARG A 142 0.83 -11.11 -1.74
N PHE A 143 0.99 -10.22 -2.73
CA PHE A 143 0.99 -8.77 -2.50
C PHE A 143 -0.37 -8.27 -1.99
N PHE A 144 -1.48 -8.64 -2.65
CA PHE A 144 -2.82 -8.18 -2.25
C PHE A 144 -3.31 -8.80 -0.95
N LEU A 145 -2.94 -10.04 -0.65
CA LEU A 145 -3.34 -10.68 0.60
C LEU A 145 -2.87 -9.87 1.80
N ASP A 146 -1.62 -9.39 1.81
CA ASP A 146 -1.11 -8.54 2.89
C ASP A 146 -1.93 -7.24 2.96
N GLN A 147 -2.19 -6.56 1.84
CA GLN A 147 -3.01 -5.34 1.80
C GLN A 147 -4.44 -5.55 2.33
N ILE A 148 -5.09 -6.65 1.93
CA ILE A 148 -6.43 -7.03 2.38
C ILE A 148 -6.43 -7.33 3.89
N LEU A 149 -5.41 -8.01 4.39
CA LEU A 149 -5.29 -8.30 5.82
C LEU A 149 -5.14 -7.01 6.65
N TRP A 150 -4.34 -6.05 6.19
CA TRP A 150 -4.23 -4.74 6.83
C TRP A 150 -5.52 -3.95 6.74
N MET A 151 -6.21 -3.97 5.60
CA MET A 151 -7.52 -3.34 5.46
C MET A 151 -8.55 -3.93 6.42
N ARG A 152 -8.59 -5.27 6.55
CA ARG A 152 -9.47 -5.96 7.50
C ARG A 152 -9.17 -5.61 8.95
N LYS A 153 -7.90 -5.38 9.29
CA LYS A 153 -7.54 -4.87 10.63
C LYS A 153 -8.10 -3.48 10.85
N CYS A 154 -7.91 -2.56 9.91
CA CYS A 154 -8.41 -1.21 10.07
C CYS A 154 -9.96 -1.22 10.16
N ALA A 155 -10.62 -2.04 9.33
CA ALA A 155 -12.07 -2.27 9.43
C ALA A 155 -12.50 -2.80 10.80
N ARG A 156 -11.76 -3.74 11.39
CA ARG A 156 -12.06 -4.29 12.72
C ARG A 156 -11.91 -3.23 13.81
N VAL A 157 -10.91 -2.35 13.72
CA VAL A 157 -10.73 -1.22 14.64
C VAL A 157 -11.91 -0.25 14.53
N LEU A 158 -12.27 0.15 13.32
CA LEU A 158 -13.36 1.13 13.07
C LEU A 158 -14.76 0.61 13.43
N LYS A 159 -14.93 -0.71 13.55
CA LYS A 159 -16.15 -1.31 14.12
C LYS A 159 -16.30 -1.13 15.63
N VAL A 160 -15.19 -0.87 16.34
CA VAL A 160 -15.13 -0.87 17.81
C VAL A 160 -14.83 0.51 18.36
N TYR A 161 -14.07 1.32 17.64
CA TYR A 161 -13.66 2.66 18.04
C TYR A 161 -14.26 3.72 17.13
N ASP A 162 -14.76 4.79 17.74
CA ASP A 162 -15.16 6.01 17.04
C ASP A 162 -13.93 6.86 16.72
N PHE A 163 -14.08 7.73 15.73
CA PHE A 163 -13.03 8.68 15.38
C PHE A 163 -12.99 9.85 16.36
N GLU A 164 -11.78 10.22 16.75
CA GLU A 164 -11.47 11.40 17.54
C GLU A 164 -10.41 12.21 16.80
N PHE A 165 -10.62 13.51 16.64
CA PHE A 165 -9.64 14.37 15.98
C PHE A 165 -8.41 14.54 16.85
N ARG A 166 -7.22 14.32 16.28
CA ARG A 166 -5.93 14.49 16.94
C ARG A 166 -5.01 15.37 16.12
N SER A 167 -4.50 16.42 16.76
CA SER A 167 -3.53 17.37 16.24
C SER A 167 -2.59 17.83 17.37
N PRO A 168 -1.34 18.20 17.08
CA PRO A 168 -0.65 18.08 15.79
C PRO A 168 -0.21 16.64 15.51
N VAL A 169 0.17 16.34 14.27
CA VAL A 169 0.83 15.06 13.92
C VAL A 169 2.28 15.32 13.55
N GLN A 170 3.19 14.77 14.33
CA GLN A 170 4.62 14.87 14.06
C GLN A 170 5.07 13.70 13.20
N LYS A 171 5.56 13.99 12.00
CA LYS A 171 6.13 12.99 11.07
C LYS A 171 7.55 12.68 11.52
N SER A 172 7.90 11.41 11.73
CA SER A 172 9.25 11.04 12.18
C SER A 172 10.06 10.35 11.08
N ASN A 173 9.58 9.22 10.55
CA ASN A 173 10.27 8.47 9.49
C ASN A 173 9.29 7.88 8.49
N LEU A 174 9.73 7.74 7.23
CA LEU A 174 9.06 6.99 6.17
C LEU A 174 9.95 5.82 5.76
N ARG A 175 9.38 4.61 5.70
CA ARG A 175 10.04 3.38 5.28
C ARG A 175 9.28 2.76 4.10
N SER A 176 9.90 1.78 3.44
CA SER A 176 9.28 1.07 2.32
C SER A 176 8.01 0.31 2.71
N ARG A 177 7.16 0.02 1.72
CA ARG A 177 5.88 -0.69 1.87
C ARG A 177 4.87 0.07 2.74
N GLY A 178 4.87 1.40 2.62
CA GLY A 178 3.94 2.29 3.32
C GLY A 178 4.02 2.26 4.85
N ARG A 179 5.13 1.77 5.41
CA ARG A 179 5.42 1.87 6.84
C ARG A 179 5.94 3.26 7.16
N ARG A 180 5.43 3.86 8.23
CA ARG A 180 5.82 5.19 8.66
C ARG A 180 5.77 5.27 10.18
N SER A 181 6.51 6.21 10.75
CA SER A 181 6.44 6.50 12.18
C SER A 181 6.00 7.94 12.38
N LEU A 182 5.04 8.11 13.28
CA LEU A 182 4.43 9.39 13.61
C LEU A 182 4.05 9.44 15.08
N THR A 183 3.91 10.65 15.61
CA THR A 183 3.39 10.88 16.97
C THR A 183 2.09 11.68 16.85
N LEU A 184 1.06 11.24 17.58
CA LEU A 184 -0.24 11.92 17.64
C LEU A 184 -0.29 12.83 18.87
N GLY A 185 -0.35 14.15 18.69
CA GLY A 185 -0.41 15.12 19.77
C GLY A 185 0.96 15.71 20.15
N THR A 186 1.01 16.35 21.32
CA THR A 186 2.19 17.02 21.90
C THR A 186 2.87 16.16 22.98
N GLU A 187 3.91 16.70 23.63
CA GLU A 187 4.84 16.02 24.56
C GLU A 187 4.24 14.87 25.39
N GLY A 188 4.93 13.71 25.37
CA GLY A 188 4.55 12.51 26.12
C GLY A 188 3.74 11.47 25.33
N ALA A 189 3.19 11.83 24.16
CA ALA A 189 2.47 10.90 23.31
C ALA A 189 3.41 9.80 22.74
N PRO A 190 2.95 8.53 22.70
CA PRO A 190 3.77 7.44 22.21
C PRO A 190 4.04 7.57 20.71
N ARG A 191 5.27 7.23 20.31
CA ARG A 191 5.62 7.11 18.90
C ARG A 191 4.93 5.89 18.31
N MET A 192 4.17 6.10 17.25
CA MET A 192 3.36 5.08 16.56
C MET A 192 4.01 4.68 15.25
N ALA A 193 4.13 3.38 15.03
CA ALA A 193 4.36 2.80 13.71
C ALA A 193 3.01 2.65 13.00
N ALA A 194 2.80 3.42 11.93
CA ALA A 194 1.65 3.36 11.06
C ALA A 194 1.96 2.62 9.76
N ARG A 195 0.99 1.89 9.25
CA ARG A 195 1.06 1.17 7.98
C ARG A 195 -0.17 1.46 7.15
N GLU A 196 0.06 2.01 5.96
CA GLU A 196 -1.00 2.20 4.99
C GLU A 196 -1.30 0.88 4.29
N PRO A 197 -2.56 0.41 4.26
CA PRO A 197 -2.92 -0.85 3.62
C PRO A 197 -2.61 -0.89 2.11
N LEU A 198 -2.47 0.26 1.46
CA LEU A 198 -2.18 0.34 0.02
C LEU A 198 -0.72 0.56 -0.33
N PHE A 199 0.15 0.60 0.68
CA PHE A 199 1.60 0.71 0.52
C PHE A 199 2.03 1.91 -0.34
N SER A 200 1.52 3.12 -0.04
CA SER A 200 2.09 4.33 -0.60
C SER A 200 3.38 4.70 0.13
N ASP A 201 4.46 4.89 -0.63
CA ASP A 201 5.75 5.36 -0.12
C ASP A 201 5.82 6.90 -0.10
N ARG A 202 4.70 7.56 0.22
CA ARG A 202 4.61 9.02 0.34
C ARG A 202 3.81 9.41 1.58
N TRP A 203 4.11 10.58 2.13
CA TRP A 203 3.23 11.18 3.12
C TRP A 203 2.00 11.79 2.45
N PRO A 204 0.79 11.58 3.01
CA PRO A 204 -0.37 12.36 2.62
C PRO A 204 -0.13 13.84 2.95
N ARG A 205 -0.60 14.73 2.06
CA ARG A 205 -0.33 16.17 2.11
C ARG A 205 -0.84 16.80 3.41
N GLU A 206 -2.08 16.47 3.78
CA GLU A 206 -2.81 17.11 4.88
C GLU A 206 -2.56 16.51 6.28
N ILE A 207 -1.73 15.46 6.37
CA ILE A 207 -1.55 14.76 7.66
C ILE A 207 -0.96 15.65 8.76
N ALA A 208 -0.22 16.71 8.40
CA ALA A 208 0.35 17.64 9.38
C ALA A 208 -0.74 18.47 10.10
N GLY A 209 -1.88 18.73 9.44
CA GLY A 209 -3.00 19.47 10.00
C GLY A 209 -3.80 18.69 11.05
N GLY A 210 -3.60 17.38 11.14
CA GLY A 210 -4.30 16.50 12.07
C GLY A 210 -4.83 15.26 11.39
N VAL A 211 -5.31 14.32 12.20
CA VAL A 211 -5.91 13.07 11.74
C VAL A 211 -7.08 12.68 12.63
N TRP A 212 -8.01 11.94 12.06
CA TRP A 212 -9.05 11.25 12.81
C TRP A 212 -8.50 9.92 13.31
N PHE A 213 -8.27 9.80 14.61
CA PHE A 213 -7.77 8.59 15.26
C PHE A 213 -8.92 7.76 15.85
N ALA A 214 -8.95 6.48 15.55
CA ALA A 214 -9.85 5.51 16.15
C ALA A 214 -9.03 4.39 16.79
N GLY A 215 -8.97 4.34 18.12
CA GLY A 215 -8.18 3.33 18.81
C GLY A 215 -7.91 3.67 20.28
N ASP A 216 -6.87 3.04 20.81
CA ASP A 216 -6.42 3.19 22.19
C ASP A 216 -4.88 3.28 22.18
N GLU A 217 -4.30 4.40 22.65
CA GLU A 217 -2.87 4.71 22.50
C GLU A 217 -1.91 3.58 22.92
N PRO A 218 -2.03 2.95 24.11
CA PRO A 218 -1.24 1.77 24.49
C PRO A 218 -1.29 0.55 23.55
N PHE A 219 -2.38 0.41 22.77
CA PHE A 219 -2.63 -0.75 21.88
C PHE A 219 -2.51 -0.41 20.39
N GLY A 220 -2.65 0.86 20.02
CA GLY A 220 -2.73 1.33 18.65
C GLY A 220 -4.15 1.59 18.16
N GLY A 221 -4.34 1.60 16.85
CA GLY A 221 -5.62 1.97 16.25
C GLY A 221 -5.57 2.10 14.74
N ALA A 222 -6.43 2.94 14.19
CA ALA A 222 -6.42 3.36 12.81
C ALA A 222 -6.52 4.89 12.74
N ILE A 223 -5.90 5.50 11.73
CA ILE A 223 -6.10 6.91 11.40
C ILE A 223 -6.70 7.05 10.02
N LEU A 224 -7.54 8.07 9.88
CA LEU A 224 -8.03 8.60 8.62
C LEU A 224 -7.47 10.02 8.46
N VAL A 225 -6.81 10.27 7.33
CA VAL A 225 -6.29 11.62 7.02
C VAL A 225 -7.40 12.44 6.37
N PRO A 226 -7.69 13.66 6.87
CA PRO A 226 -8.63 14.58 6.26
C PRO A 226 -8.28 14.87 4.79
N ASP A 227 -9.32 15.12 3.99
CA ASP A 227 -9.30 15.47 2.55
C ASP A 227 -8.75 14.39 1.60
N THR A 228 -7.68 13.70 1.97
CA THR A 228 -7.10 12.62 1.16
C THR A 228 -7.82 11.30 1.35
N GLY A 229 -8.46 11.10 2.51
CA GLY A 229 -9.13 9.86 2.89
C GLY A 229 -8.17 8.69 3.12
N GLU A 230 -6.86 8.91 3.16
CA GLU A 230 -5.91 7.82 3.34
C GLU A 230 -6.06 7.18 4.74
N LEU A 231 -6.31 5.86 4.76
CA LEU A 231 -6.46 5.08 5.99
C LEU A 231 -5.15 4.38 6.35
N MET A 232 -4.74 4.43 7.61
CA MET A 232 -3.56 3.70 8.10
C MET A 232 -3.85 3.01 9.42
N CYS A 233 -3.41 1.76 9.55
CA CYS A 233 -3.42 1.05 10.82
C CYS A 233 -2.14 1.40 11.59
N MET A 234 -2.23 1.56 12.91
CA MET A 234 -1.09 1.95 13.74
C MET A 234 -0.97 1.13 15.01
N GLN A 235 0.25 1.02 15.50
CA GLN A 235 0.61 0.44 16.79
C GLN A 235 1.81 1.19 17.37
N PRO A 236 2.00 1.17 18.70
CA PRO A 236 3.21 1.72 19.30
C PRO A 236 4.46 1.08 18.70
N GLU A 237 5.43 1.91 18.29
CA GLU A 237 6.68 1.43 17.67
C GLU A 237 7.46 0.56 18.65
N ASN A 238 7.53 0.99 19.92
CA ASN A 238 8.13 0.23 21.01
C ASN A 238 7.05 -0.54 21.78
N TRP A 239 6.56 -1.63 21.18
CA TRP A 239 5.46 -2.42 21.76
C TRP A 239 5.72 -2.86 23.21
N SER A 240 6.92 -3.32 23.54
CA SER A 240 7.31 -3.78 24.88
C SER A 240 7.28 -2.66 25.92
N VAL A 241 7.67 -1.43 25.55
CA VAL A 241 7.70 -0.28 26.47
C VAL A 241 6.30 0.05 26.99
N HIS A 242 5.26 -0.19 26.19
CA HIS A 242 3.86 0.05 26.59
C HIS A 242 3.19 -1.14 27.26
N GLU A 243 3.93 -2.21 27.62
CA GLU A 243 3.34 -3.38 28.27
C GLU A 243 2.71 -3.04 29.63
N LYS A 244 3.41 -2.27 30.47
CA LYS A 244 2.86 -1.81 31.76
C LYS A 244 1.58 -1.00 31.56
N ALA A 245 1.58 -0.06 30.60
CA ALA A 245 0.39 0.74 30.28
C ALA A 245 -0.79 -0.12 29.79
N ARG A 246 -0.54 -1.18 29.02
CA ARG A 246 -1.57 -2.14 28.59
C ARG A 246 -2.08 -3.03 29.72
N GLN A 247 -1.22 -3.45 30.64
CA GLN A 247 -1.60 -4.26 31.80
C GLN A 247 -2.42 -3.44 32.81
N GLN A 248 -2.05 -2.17 32.99
CA GLN A 248 -2.75 -1.20 33.83
C GLN A 248 -4.05 -0.69 33.18
N ALA A 249 -4.24 -0.90 31.87
CA ALA A 249 -5.50 -0.60 31.23
C ALA A 249 -6.62 -1.45 31.85
N GLY A 250 -7.73 -0.79 32.21
CA GLY A 250 -8.91 -1.45 32.77
C GLY A 250 -9.37 -2.63 31.92
N ALA A 251 -10.04 -3.60 32.55
CA ALA A 251 -10.49 -4.83 31.89
C ALA A 251 -11.32 -4.53 30.62
N GLU A 252 -12.17 -3.50 30.68
CA GLU A 252 -12.98 -3.04 29.56
C GLU A 252 -12.13 -2.58 28.36
N ARG A 253 -11.09 -1.76 28.59
CA ARG A 253 -10.19 -1.28 27.52
C ARG A 253 -9.43 -2.44 26.88
N ARG A 254 -8.97 -3.40 27.70
CA ARG A 254 -8.29 -4.61 27.22
C ARG A 254 -9.21 -5.48 26.36
N GLU A 255 -10.46 -5.67 26.78
CA GLU A 255 -11.45 -6.43 26.00
C GLU A 255 -11.78 -5.71 24.69
N LYS A 256 -11.97 -4.38 24.74
CA LYS A 256 -12.23 -3.55 23.56
C LYS A 256 -11.07 -3.64 22.56
N ALA A 257 -9.82 -3.56 23.02
CA ALA A 257 -8.62 -3.76 22.20
C ALA A 257 -8.53 -5.19 21.64
N ALA A 258 -8.93 -6.22 22.40
CA ALA A 258 -8.98 -7.60 21.92
C ALA A 258 -10.02 -7.77 20.79
N ARG A 259 -11.23 -7.23 20.95
CA ARG A 259 -12.27 -7.23 19.90
C ARG A 259 -11.82 -6.51 18.62
N ALA A 260 -11.05 -5.42 18.77
CA ALA A 260 -10.44 -4.70 17.65
C ALA A 260 -9.24 -5.43 17.01
N GLY A 261 -8.74 -6.52 17.62
CA GLY A 261 -7.56 -7.24 17.15
C GLY A 261 -6.24 -6.53 17.43
N LEU A 262 -6.22 -5.60 18.40
CA LEU A 262 -5.06 -4.81 18.81
C LEU A 262 -4.29 -5.43 19.98
N ALA A 263 -4.71 -6.57 20.52
CA ALA A 263 -4.07 -7.19 21.69
C ALA A 263 -2.65 -7.75 21.42
N ARG A 264 -2.24 -7.89 20.15
CA ARG A 264 -0.93 -8.43 19.76
C ARG A 264 -0.18 -7.44 18.88
N GLN A 265 1.15 -7.43 19.00
CA GLN A 265 2.00 -6.73 18.06
C GLN A 265 1.87 -7.36 16.68
N THR A 266 1.63 -6.52 15.68
CA THR A 266 1.53 -6.95 14.30
C THR A 266 2.27 -6.04 13.34
N ILE A 267 2.57 -4.80 13.73
CA ILE A 267 3.51 -3.92 13.05
C ILE A 267 4.85 -4.09 13.75
N THR A 268 5.76 -4.83 13.11
CA THR A 268 7.17 -4.86 13.52
C THR A 268 7.88 -3.64 12.94
N ALA A 269 8.62 -2.95 13.80
CA ALA A 269 9.51 -1.86 13.44
C ALA A 269 10.60 -2.33 12.47
#